data_AF-A0A349E5X8-F1
#
_entry.id   AF-A0A349E5X8-F1
#
_cell.length_a   1.000
_cell.length_b   1.000
_cell.length_c   1.000
_cell.angle_alpha   90.00
_cell.angle_beta   90.00
_cell.angle_gamma   90.00
#
_symmetry.space_group_name_H-M   'P 1'
#
loop_
_entity.id
_entity.type
_entity.pdbx_description
1 polymer ?
#
loop_
_entity_poly.entity_id
_entity_poly.type
_entity_poly.pdbx_seq_one_letter_code
_entity_poly.pdbx_strand_id
1 'polypeptide(L)' 'MQYTSQNARFSKCKSYRYNLSRSWSEDAELPKVVFIGLNPSMADQRSDDPTIRRCAAFAKSWGYGG' A
#
# COMPACT_ATOMS: atom_id res chain seq x y z
N MET A 1 0.64 4.00 11.15
CA MET A 1 0.83 2.54 11.22
C MET A 1 2.30 2.26 10.99
N GLN A 2 2.90 1.30 11.71
CA GLN A 2 4.29 0.91 11.45
C GLN A 2 4.30 -0.21 10.41
N TYR A 3 5.05 -0.01 9.34
CA TYR A 3 5.20 -0.97 8.26
C TYR A 3 6.54 -1.68 8.37
N THR A 4 6.57 -2.98 8.07
CA THR A 4 7.79 -3.77 7.87
C THR A 4 8.38 -3.51 6.48
N SER A 5 7.53 -3.19 5.49
CA SER A 5 7.96 -2.81 4.14
C SER A 5 7.04 -1.79 3.50
N GLN A 6 7.64 -0.84 2.76
CA GLN A 6 6.94 0.16 1.96
C GLN A 6 7.64 0.30 0.61
N ASN A 7 6.92 0.04 -0.49
CA ASN A 7 7.49 0.18 -1.83
C ASN A 7 6.55 0.94 -2.75
N ALA A 8 7.13 1.61 -3.74
CA ALA A 8 6.41 2.23 -4.83
C ALA A 8 7.25 2.14 -6.11
N ARG A 9 6.63 1.72 -7.21
CA ARG A 9 7.26 1.69 -8.53
C ARG A 9 6.63 2.74 -9.41
N PHE A 10 7.46 3.64 -9.90
CA PHE A 10 7.07 4.68 -10.82
C PHE A 10 7.61 4.41 -12.23
N SER A 11 6.95 4.99 -13.21
CA SER A 11 7.48 5.21 -14.56
C SER A 11 8.77 6.04 -14.52
N LYS A 12 9.58 5.98 -15.59
CA LYS A 12 10.84 6.75 -15.68
C LYS A 12 10.62 8.26 -15.54
N CYS A 13 9.50 8.79 -16.05
CA CYS A 13 9.13 10.20 -15.93
C CYS A 13 8.50 10.56 -14.57
N LYS A 14 8.26 9.58 -13.70
CA LYS A 14 7.62 9.72 -12.38
C LYS A 14 6.15 10.18 -12.39
N SER A 15 5.55 10.38 -13.56
CA SER A 15 4.13 10.79 -13.69
C SER A 15 3.14 9.66 -13.37
N TYR A 16 3.55 8.41 -13.56
CA TYR A 16 2.70 7.23 -13.32
C TYR A 16 3.29 6.36 -12.22
N ARG A 17 2.46 5.96 -11.25
CA ARG A 17 2.76 4.95 -10.23
C ARG A 17 2.09 3.63 -10.62
N TYR A 18 2.90 2.61 -10.89
CA TYR A 18 2.41 1.29 -11.30
C TYR A 18 2.04 0.41 -10.13
N ASN A 19 2.74 0.55 -9.00
CA ASN A 19 2.39 -0.15 -7.78
C ASN A 19 2.71 0.69 -6.55
N LEU A 20 1.99 0.37 -5.48
CA LEU A 20 2.26 0.83 -4.13
C LEU A 20 1.99 -0.37 -3.22
N SER A 21 2.93 -0.73 -2.37
CA SER A 21 2.75 -1.82 -1.41
C SER A 21 3.08 -1.38 0.01
N ARG A 22 2.33 -1.96 0.95
CA ARG A 22 2.49 -1.77 2.40
C ARG A 22 2.41 -3.14 3.04
N SER A 23 3.41 -3.51 3.81
CA SER A 23 3.39 -4.74 4.60
C SER A 23 3.66 -4.39 6.05
N TRP A 24 2.96 -5.04 6.97
CA TRP A 24 3.09 -4.85 8.41
C TRP A 24 3.32 -6.15 9.17
N SER A 25 3.40 -7.26 8.45
CA SER A 25 3.82 -8.55 8.97
C SER A 25 4.84 -9.17 8.03
N GLU A 26 5.76 -9.94 8.61
CA GLU A 26 6.66 -10.84 7.87
C GLU A 26 6.12 -12.28 7.88
N ASP A 27 5.02 -12.53 8.60
CA ASP A 27 4.34 -13.81 8.61
C ASP A 27 3.79 -14.13 7.20
N ALA A 28 4.36 -15.19 6.59
CA ALA A 28 3.99 -15.64 5.26
C ALA A 28 2.59 -16.27 5.19
N GLU A 29 2.02 -16.67 6.34
CA GLU A 29 0.66 -17.23 6.43
C GLU A 29 -0.42 -16.15 6.30
N LEU A 30 -0.09 -14.88 6.56
CA LEU A 30 -1.05 -13.79 6.40
C LEU A 30 -1.22 -13.45 4.91
N PRO A 31 -2.45 -13.54 4.37
CA PRO A 31 -2.69 -13.25 2.97
C PRO A 31 -2.47 -11.76 2.66
N LYS A 32 -2.32 -11.45 1.37
CA LYS A 32 -2.25 -10.08 0.86
C LYS A 32 -3.56 -9.67 0.20
N VAL A 33 -3.84 -8.37 0.21
CA VAL A 33 -5.01 -7.80 -0.48
C VAL A 33 -4.61 -6.69 -1.44
N VAL A 34 -5.28 -6.63 -2.59
CA VAL A 34 -5.05 -5.60 -3.60
C VAL A 34 -6.29 -4.73 -3.72
N PHE A 35 -6.09 -3.41 -3.57
CA PHE A 35 -7.11 -2.42 -3.89
C PHE A 35 -6.81 -1.81 -5.25
N ILE A 36 -7.81 -1.78 -6.14
CA ILE A 36 -7.75 -1.07 -7.42
C ILE A 36 -8.51 0.24 -7.26
N GLY A 37 -7.78 1.35 -7.13
CA GLY A 37 -8.34 2.69 -7.00
C GLY A 37 -8.42 3.41 -8.35
N LEU A 38 -9.51 4.16 -8.57
CA LEU A 38 -9.67 5.05 -9.74
C LEU A 38 -9.24 6.50 -9.45
N ASN A 39 -8.96 6.83 -8.19
CA ASN A 39 -8.60 8.18 -7.76
C ASN A 39 -7.10 8.43 -7.93
N PRO A 40 -6.68 9.66 -8.31
CA PRO A 40 -5.29 10.06 -8.33
C PRO A 40 -4.76 10.20 -6.90
N SER A 41 -4.30 9.08 -6.33
CA SER A 41 -3.58 9.03 -5.06
C SER A 41 -2.14 9.51 -5.24
N MET A 42 -1.66 10.36 -4.33
CA MET A 42 -0.31 10.94 -4.34
C MET A 42 0.69 10.19 -3.45
N ALA A 43 0.28 9.07 -2.85
CA ALA A 43 1.15 8.27 -2.00
C ALA A 43 2.39 7.72 -2.75
N ASP A 44 3.48 7.57 -2.02
CA ASP A 44 4.76 7.09 -2.54
C ASP A 44 5.41 6.11 -1.55
N GLN A 45 6.68 5.77 -1.73
CA GLN A 45 7.40 4.86 -0.83
C GLN A 45 7.67 5.43 0.58
N ARG A 46 7.38 6.71 0.83
CA ARG A 46 7.66 7.42 2.10
C ARG A 46 6.39 7.87 2.82
N SER A 47 5.33 8.20 2.08
CA SER A 47 4.14 8.84 2.62
C SER A 47 2.85 8.19 2.12
N ASP A 48 1.91 8.00 3.04
CA ASP A 48 0.54 7.61 2.74
C ASP A 48 -0.37 8.83 2.69
N ASP A 49 -1.23 8.90 1.68
CA ASP A 49 -2.35 9.84 1.63
C ASP A 49 -3.60 9.28 2.36
N PRO A 50 -4.69 10.06 2.51
CA PRO A 50 -5.90 9.58 3.18
C PRO A 50 -6.50 8.30 2.58
N THR A 51 -6.39 8.10 1.26
CA THR A 51 -6.92 6.90 0.58
C THR A 51 -6.14 5.67 1.03
N ILE A 52 -4.81 5.73 0.99
CA ILE A 52 -3.96 4.58 1.35
C ILE A 52 -4.07 4.26 2.84
N ARG A 53 -4.13 5.28 3.72
CA ARG A 53 -4.35 5.04 5.15
C ARG A 53 -5.65 4.28 5.41
N ARG A 54 -6.71 4.59 4.65
CA ARG A 54 -8.01 3.93 4.79
C ARG A 54 -7.99 2.50 4.24
N CYS A 55 -7.38 2.28 3.07
CA CYS A 55 -7.19 0.94 2.52
C CYS A 55 -6.36 0.04 3.45
N ALA A 56 -5.25 0.54 3.99
CA ALA A 56 -4.41 -0.20 4.94
C ALA A 56 -5.19 -0.53 6.23
N ALA A 57 -6.00 0.39 6.75
CA ALA A 57 -6.85 0.14 7.91
C ALA A 57 -7.88 -0.97 7.64
N PHE A 58 -8.53 -0.97 6.46
CA PHE A 58 -9.45 -2.05 6.08
C PHE A 58 -8.76 -3.40 5.98
N ALA A 59 -7.66 -3.48 5.23
CA ALA A 59 -6.88 -4.70 5.07
C ALA A 59 -6.46 -5.29 6.43
N LYS A 60 -5.95 -4.45 7.33
CA LYS A 60 -5.60 -4.88 8.69
C LYS A 60 -6.82 -5.38 9.47
N SER A 61 -7.94 -4.67 9.42
CA SER A 61 -9.18 -5.08 10.10
C SER A 61 -9.76 -6.40 9.59
N TRP A 62 -9.48 -6.75 8.34
CA TRP A 62 -9.91 -7.99 7.70
C TRP A 62 -8.92 -9.16 7.90
N GLY A 63 -7.80 -8.94 8.59
CA GLY A 63 -6.83 -9.98 8.90
C GLY A 63 -5.76 -10.22 7.83
N TYR A 64 -5.52 -9.28 6.92
CA TYR A 64 -4.43 -9.36 5.93
C TYR A 64 -3.09 -8.86 6.51
N GLY A 65 -1.97 -9.28 5.89
CA GLY A 65 -0.60 -8.91 6.27
C GLY A 65 -0.01 -7.73 5.48
N GLY A 66 -0.68 -7.31 4.41
CA GLY A 66 -0.26 -6.24 3.51
C GLY A 66 -0.95 -6.23 2.16
#